data_AF-A0A7S1E6A3-F1
#
_entry.id   AF-A0A7S1E6A3-F1
#
_cell.length_a   1.000
_cell.length_b   1.000
_cell.length_c   1.000
_cell.angle_alpha   90.00
_cell.angle_beta   90.00
_cell.angle_gamma   90.00
#
_symmetry.space_group_name_H-M   'P 1'
#
loop_
_entity.id
_entity.type
_entity.pdbx_description
1 polymer ?
#
loop_
_entity_poly.entity_id
_entity_poly.type
_entity_poly.pdbx_seq_one_letter_code
_entity_poly.pdbx_strand_id
1 'polypeptide(L)'
;MIGVGFKRIPKFGILLGISFFLGEGESPGMWAATGASIFSAPFINPIRMIEKQQRAYFKQTGAVKPIIEILKESAAERFIPLFRGTIPLMGHSFASAILGLVGQPKLQKYIQREVGDRTSLGRTATGLIASAVVSPIYVFVTNPLSRLEVIMQTSSIKGKSIGVLEACKEMMQDSSKFGLRGAFRGQGIGIAKAVVSLTLFHEGRMFMQDAFKDYNRSRGLFPE
;
A
#
# COMPACT_ATOMS: atom_id res chain seq x y z
N MET A 1 -15.44 8.16 6.73
CA MET A 1 -14.45 7.50 5.86
C MET A 1 -14.16 8.33 4.60
N ILE A 2 -13.77 9.60 4.76
CA ILE A 2 -13.47 10.50 3.62
C ILE A 2 -12.03 10.30 3.12
N GLY A 3 -11.11 9.88 3.99
CA GLY A 3 -9.70 9.76 3.63
C GLY A 3 -9.33 8.54 2.77
N VAL A 4 -10.21 7.54 2.60
CA VAL A 4 -9.95 6.43 1.65
C VAL A 4 -9.97 6.92 0.20
N GLY A 5 -10.89 7.83 -0.14
CA GLY A 5 -10.96 8.45 -1.47
C GLY A 5 -9.81 9.43 -1.71
N PHE A 6 -9.57 10.34 -0.76
CA PHE A 6 -8.53 11.37 -0.88
C PHE A 6 -7.10 10.79 -0.97
N LYS A 7 -6.83 9.63 -0.37
CA LYS A 7 -5.54 8.92 -0.48
C LYS A 7 -5.34 8.21 -1.83
N ARG A 8 -6.41 7.90 -2.53
CA ARG A 8 -6.36 7.20 -3.82
C ARG A 8 -6.09 8.16 -4.98
N ILE A 9 -6.60 9.40 -4.92
CA ILE A 9 -6.45 10.41 -5.98
C ILE A 9 -4.97 10.69 -6.36
N PRO A 10 -4.05 10.96 -5.42
CA PRO A 10 -2.64 11.21 -5.77
C PRO A 10 -1.94 9.96 -6.33
N LYS A 11 -2.28 8.77 -5.82
CA LYS A 11 -1.71 7.51 -6.33
C LYS A 11 -2.12 7.26 -7.77
N PHE A 12 -3.40 7.43 -8.08
CA PHE A 12 -3.91 7.25 -9.45
C PHE A 12 -3.41 8.35 -10.39
N GLY A 13 -3.36 9.62 -9.96
CA GLY A 13 -2.86 10.72 -10.78
C GLY A 13 -1.38 10.58 -11.16
N ILE A 14 -0.52 10.22 -10.21
CA ILE A 14 0.91 10.02 -10.48
C ILE A 14 1.16 8.74 -11.28
N LEU A 15 0.41 7.65 -11.00
CA LEU A 15 0.53 6.40 -11.77
C LEU A 15 0.09 6.59 -13.22
N LEU A 16 -1.02 7.31 -13.46
CA LEU A 16 -1.45 7.68 -14.82
C LEU A 16 -0.46 8.61 -15.51
N GLY A 17 0.07 9.62 -14.81
CA GLY A 17 1.05 10.55 -15.37
C GLY A 17 2.37 9.86 -15.75
N ILE A 18 2.93 9.02 -14.89
CA ILE A 18 4.18 8.31 -15.16
C ILE A 18 4.00 7.24 -16.25
N SER A 19 2.88 6.52 -16.27
CA SER A 19 2.57 5.57 -17.36
C SER A 19 2.36 6.27 -18.71
N PHE A 20 1.78 7.49 -18.73
CA PHE A 20 1.62 8.29 -19.94
C PHE A 20 2.97 8.77 -20.51
N PHE A 21 3.91 9.18 -19.65
CA PHE A 21 5.24 9.63 -20.08
C PHE A 21 6.18 8.48 -20.50
N LEU A 22 6.03 7.28 -19.96
CA LEU A 22 6.92 6.13 -20.26
C LEU A 22 6.46 5.27 -21.44
N GLY A 23 5.24 5.49 -21.97
CA GLY A 23 4.75 4.75 -23.14
C GLY A 23 4.56 3.24 -22.92
N GLU A 24 4.60 2.76 -21.68
CA GLU A 24 4.52 1.33 -21.36
C GLU A 24 3.06 0.85 -21.30
N GLY A 25 2.68 -0.04 -22.24
CA GLY A 25 1.37 -0.73 -22.25
C GLY A 25 1.16 -1.70 -21.08
N GLU A 26 -0.05 -2.28 -21.00
CA GLU A 26 -0.65 -3.32 -20.10
C GLU A 26 -0.21 -3.50 -18.63
N SER A 27 1.06 -3.36 -18.28
CA SER A 27 1.60 -3.39 -16.93
C SER A 27 2.51 -2.19 -16.72
N PRO A 28 2.23 -1.29 -15.75
CA PRO A 28 3.18 -0.22 -15.44
C PRO A 28 4.54 -0.86 -15.15
N GLY A 29 5.58 -0.44 -15.88
CA GLY A 29 6.91 -1.00 -15.69
C GLY A 29 7.36 -0.79 -14.24
N MET A 30 8.32 -1.63 -13.82
CA MET A 30 8.80 -1.64 -12.45
C MET A 30 9.21 -0.25 -11.97
N TRP A 31 9.83 0.54 -12.86
CA TRP A 31 10.21 1.94 -12.60
C TRP A 31 9.01 2.87 -12.46
N ALA A 32 8.00 2.73 -13.32
CA ALA A 32 6.78 3.54 -13.26
C ALA A 32 6.00 3.30 -11.96
N ALA A 33 5.76 2.03 -11.63
CA ALA A 33 5.04 1.63 -10.43
C ALA A 33 5.80 2.00 -9.15
N THR A 34 7.13 1.86 -9.16
CA THR A 34 8.01 2.22 -8.05
C THR A 34 8.06 3.73 -7.83
N GLY A 35 8.32 4.50 -8.90
CA GLY A 35 8.34 5.96 -8.86
C GLY A 35 7.02 6.52 -8.37
N ALA A 36 5.89 6.09 -8.95
CA ALA A 36 4.57 6.56 -8.54
C ALA A 36 4.28 6.28 -7.05
N SER A 37 4.71 5.10 -6.57
CA SER A 37 4.46 4.67 -5.19
C SER A 37 5.34 5.40 -4.18
N ILE A 38 6.57 5.74 -4.53
CA ILE A 38 7.51 6.49 -3.68
C ILE A 38 7.14 7.98 -3.67
N PHE A 39 6.98 8.60 -4.85
CA PHE A 39 6.72 10.04 -4.96
C PHE A 39 5.33 10.45 -4.46
N SER A 40 4.36 9.53 -4.41
CA SER A 40 3.06 9.79 -3.78
C SER A 40 3.10 9.78 -2.25
N ALA A 41 4.14 9.22 -1.62
CA ALA A 41 4.19 9.05 -0.17
C ALA A 41 4.13 10.38 0.61
N PRO A 42 4.89 11.45 0.26
CA PRO A 42 4.83 12.73 0.95
C PRO A 42 3.45 13.41 0.90
N PHE A 43 2.68 13.20 -0.17
CA PHE A 43 1.33 13.77 -0.31
C PHE A 43 0.29 13.00 0.51
N ILE A 44 0.49 11.69 0.65
CA ILE A 44 -0.43 10.79 1.36
C ILE A 44 -0.16 10.80 2.87
N ASN A 45 1.09 11.03 3.26
CA ASN A 45 1.51 10.93 4.66
C ASN A 45 0.74 11.86 5.61
N PRO A 46 0.51 13.15 5.29
CA PRO A 46 -0.28 14.05 6.15
C PRO A 46 -1.69 13.52 6.47
N ILE A 47 -2.38 13.01 5.45
CA ILE A 47 -3.74 12.46 5.61
C ILE A 47 -3.70 11.18 6.46
N ARG A 48 -2.69 10.32 6.23
CA ARG A 48 -2.47 9.12 7.05
C ARG A 48 -2.19 9.48 8.51
N MET A 49 -1.36 10.49 8.75
CA MET A 49 -1.01 10.96 10.08
C MET A 49 -2.25 11.44 10.83
N ILE A 50 -3.09 12.28 10.21
CA ILE A 50 -4.35 12.76 10.80
C ILE A 50 -5.25 11.58 11.18
N GLU A 51 -5.48 10.63 10.27
CA GLU A 51 -6.33 9.47 10.57
C GLU A 51 -5.76 8.58 11.69
N LYS A 52 -4.44 8.39 11.75
CA LYS A 52 -3.82 7.59 12.80
C LYS A 52 -3.89 8.28 14.16
N GLN A 53 -3.72 9.60 14.21
CA GLN A 53 -3.90 10.41 15.42
C GLN A 53 -5.35 10.33 15.91
N GLN A 54 -6.34 10.46 15.02
CA GLN A 54 -7.75 10.28 15.36
C GLN A 54 -8.03 8.89 15.92
N ARG A 55 -7.48 7.84 15.29
CA ARG A 55 -7.65 6.45 15.77
C ARG A 55 -6.97 6.19 17.11
N ALA A 56 -5.76 6.72 17.30
CA ALA A 56 -5.02 6.58 18.56
C ALA A 56 -5.76 7.28 19.71
N TYR A 57 -6.21 8.52 19.47
CA TYR A 57 -6.98 9.29 20.43
C TYR A 57 -8.32 8.61 20.77
N PHE A 58 -9.04 8.11 19.76
CA PHE A 58 -10.29 7.36 19.96
C PHE A 58 -10.11 6.11 20.80
N LYS A 59 -9.01 5.36 20.60
CA LYS A 59 -8.72 4.18 21.43
C LYS A 59 -8.46 4.49 22.89
N GLN A 60 -7.97 5.70 23.20
CA GLN A 60 -7.65 6.11 24.58
C GLN A 60 -8.82 6.78 25.27
N THR A 61 -9.59 7.58 24.53
CA THR A 61 -10.58 8.51 25.10
C THR A 61 -12.02 8.16 24.74
N GLY A 62 -12.24 7.29 23.74
CA GLY A 62 -13.56 7.03 23.17
C GLY A 62 -14.10 8.16 22.27
N ALA A 63 -13.40 9.29 22.15
CA ALA A 63 -13.80 10.44 21.33
C ALA A 63 -12.93 10.58 20.07
N VAL A 64 -13.47 11.18 19.02
CA VAL A 64 -12.71 11.44 17.78
C VAL A 64 -11.99 12.77 17.90
N LYS A 65 -10.65 12.77 17.75
CA LYS A 65 -9.87 14.02 17.76
C LYS A 65 -10.26 14.91 16.57
N PRO A 66 -10.64 16.18 16.77
CA PRO A 66 -10.95 17.09 15.68
C PRO A 66 -9.75 17.31 14.75
N ILE A 67 -9.98 17.33 13.44
CA ILE A 67 -8.91 17.57 12.44
C ILE A 67 -8.28 18.96 12.66
N ILE A 68 -9.11 19.96 12.97
CA ILE A 68 -8.66 21.34 13.23
C ILE A 68 -7.69 21.37 14.41
N GLU A 69 -7.93 20.56 15.44
CA GLU A 69 -7.03 20.46 16.60
C GLU A 69 -5.67 19.88 16.21
N ILE A 70 -5.68 18.78 15.43
CA ILE A 70 -4.45 18.16 14.91
C ILE A 70 -3.66 19.14 14.03
N LEU A 71 -4.35 19.91 13.19
CA LEU A 71 -3.71 20.92 12.33
C LEU A 71 -3.14 22.08 13.15
N LYS A 72 -3.84 22.55 14.20
CA LYS A 72 -3.33 23.58 15.11
C LYS A 72 -2.09 23.10 15.86
N GLU A 73 -2.11 21.88 16.38
CA GLU A 73 -0.93 21.28 17.04
C GLU A 73 0.23 21.10 16.06
N SER A 74 -0.06 20.69 14.83
CA SER A 74 0.96 20.55 13.79
C SER A 74 1.51 21.91 13.36
N ALA A 75 0.67 22.95 13.30
CA ALA A 75 1.08 24.30 12.93
C ALA A 75 2.07 24.90 13.94
N ALA A 76 1.89 24.62 15.24
CA ALA A 76 2.86 25.01 16.27
C ALA A 76 4.27 24.44 16.02
N GLU A 77 4.35 23.29 15.36
CA GLU A 77 5.58 22.58 14.99
C GLU A 77 5.90 22.71 13.48
N ARG A 78 5.46 23.79 12.83
CA ARG A 78 5.71 24.08 11.40
C ARG A 78 5.28 22.94 10.46
N PHE A 79 4.24 22.22 10.82
CA PHE A 79 3.68 21.07 10.08
C PHE A 79 4.61 19.87 9.89
N ILE A 80 5.84 19.89 10.43
CA ILE A 80 6.80 18.78 10.39
C ILE A 80 6.17 17.46 10.92
N PRO A 81 5.35 17.47 11.99
CA PRO A 81 4.71 16.25 12.49
C PRO A 81 3.84 15.51 11.46
N LEU A 82 3.24 16.22 10.50
CA LEU A 82 2.40 15.60 9.46
C LEU A 82 3.20 14.69 8.51
N PHE A 83 4.52 14.86 8.44
CA PHE A 83 5.42 14.09 7.59
C PHE A 83 6.14 12.97 8.33
N ARG A 84 5.86 12.77 9.63
CA ARG A 84 6.40 11.63 10.40
C ARG A 84 5.99 10.31 9.75
N GLY A 85 6.94 9.39 9.60
CA GLY A 85 6.70 8.09 8.96
C GLY A 85 6.76 8.10 7.42
N THR A 86 7.12 9.21 6.76
CA THR A 86 7.23 9.25 5.29
C THR A 86 8.28 8.25 4.77
N ILE A 87 9.43 8.13 5.43
CA ILE A 87 10.50 7.18 5.04
C ILE A 87 10.01 5.72 5.09
N PRO A 88 9.50 5.20 6.23
CA PRO A 88 8.97 3.84 6.25
C PRO A 88 7.76 3.66 5.32
N LEU A 89 6.96 4.70 5.10
CA LEU A 89 5.88 4.68 4.11
C LEU A 89 6.39 4.52 2.67
N MET A 90 7.47 5.22 2.29
CA MET A 90 8.11 5.05 0.98
C MET A 90 8.60 3.61 0.81
N GLY A 91 9.28 3.06 1.82
CA GLY A 91 9.72 1.66 1.82
C GLY A 91 8.55 0.67 1.69
N HIS A 92 7.47 0.89 2.44
CA HIS A 92 6.27 0.06 2.36
C HIS A 92 5.64 0.12 0.96
N SER A 93 5.50 1.33 0.41
CA SER A 93 4.97 1.57 -0.93
C SER A 93 5.84 0.93 -2.02
N PHE A 94 7.17 0.97 -1.86
CA PHE A 94 8.12 0.32 -2.76
C PHE A 94 7.97 -1.21 -2.75
N ALA A 95 8.00 -1.83 -1.57
CA ALA A 95 7.79 -3.27 -1.42
C ALA A 95 6.43 -3.71 -1.99
N SER A 96 5.40 -2.89 -1.79
CA SER A 96 4.07 -3.13 -2.36
C SER A 96 4.03 -3.06 -3.88
N ALA A 97 4.73 -2.10 -4.48
CA ALA A 97 4.81 -1.99 -5.93
C ALA A 97 5.54 -3.20 -6.54
N ILE A 98 6.70 -3.59 -5.97
CA ILE A 98 7.48 -4.71 -6.49
C ILE A 98 6.73 -6.04 -6.33
N LEU A 99 6.24 -6.35 -5.13
CA LEU A 99 5.65 -7.66 -4.87
C LEU A 99 4.21 -7.75 -5.42
N GLY A 100 3.40 -6.71 -5.20
CA GLY A 100 1.99 -6.70 -5.57
C GLY A 100 1.72 -6.33 -7.04
N LEU A 101 2.32 -5.25 -7.54
CA LEU A 101 2.01 -4.76 -8.90
C LEU A 101 2.85 -5.42 -9.98
N VAL A 102 4.09 -5.78 -9.68
CA VAL A 102 5.01 -6.38 -10.67
C VAL A 102 5.16 -7.89 -10.46
N GLY A 103 5.36 -8.33 -9.22
CA GLY A 103 5.64 -9.71 -8.87
C GLY A 103 4.43 -10.63 -9.04
N GLN A 104 3.29 -10.27 -8.47
CA GLN A 104 2.07 -11.10 -8.54
C GLN A 104 1.63 -11.39 -9.98
N PRO A 105 1.58 -10.43 -10.93
CA PRO A 105 1.19 -10.73 -12.31
C PRO A 105 2.19 -11.64 -13.04
N LYS A 106 3.50 -11.47 -12.79
CA LYS A 106 4.52 -12.35 -13.36
C LYS A 106 4.37 -13.78 -12.85
N LEU A 107 4.14 -13.94 -11.55
CA LEU A 107 3.90 -15.24 -10.94
C LEU A 107 2.60 -15.88 -11.45
N GLN A 108 1.52 -15.10 -11.58
CA GLN A 108 0.26 -15.58 -12.14
C GLN A 108 0.44 -16.09 -13.57
N LYS A 109 1.15 -15.34 -14.44
CA LYS A 109 1.45 -15.79 -15.81
C LYS A 109 2.27 -17.09 -15.83
N TYR A 110 3.23 -17.22 -14.92
CA TYR A 110 4.02 -18.45 -14.78
C TYR A 110 3.16 -19.64 -14.33
N ILE A 111 2.34 -19.47 -13.28
CA ILE A 111 1.43 -20.50 -12.78
C ILE A 111 0.38 -20.87 -13.83
N GLN A 112 -0.12 -19.91 -14.59
CA GLN A 112 -1.05 -20.17 -15.68
C GLN A 112 -0.43 -21.08 -16.74
N ARG A 113 0.83 -20.83 -17.14
CA ARG A 113 1.53 -21.67 -18.12
C ARG A 113 1.84 -23.08 -17.61
N GLU A 114 2.27 -23.20 -16.36
CA GLU A 114 2.72 -24.50 -15.82
C GLU A 114 1.57 -25.36 -15.28
N VAL A 115 0.53 -24.73 -14.73
CA VAL A 115 -0.58 -25.42 -14.04
C VAL A 115 -1.89 -25.19 -14.77
N GLY A 116 -2.21 -23.94 -15.15
CA GLY A 116 -3.47 -23.60 -15.83
C GLY A 116 -3.61 -24.31 -17.17
N ASP A 117 -2.59 -24.27 -18.01
CA ASP A 117 -2.61 -24.87 -19.36
C ASP A 117 -2.55 -26.41 -19.31
N ARG A 118 -2.17 -27.00 -18.17
CA ARG A 118 -2.09 -28.46 -17.93
C ARG A 118 -3.24 -29.01 -17.08
N THR A 119 -4.17 -28.16 -16.63
CA THR A 119 -5.33 -28.51 -15.80
C THR A 119 -6.58 -27.75 -16.28
N SER A 120 -7.73 -27.92 -15.62
CA SER A 120 -8.94 -27.12 -15.89
C SER A 120 -8.99 -25.80 -15.12
N LEU A 121 -7.87 -25.38 -14.50
CA LEU A 121 -7.83 -24.18 -13.66
C LEU A 121 -7.83 -22.90 -14.52
N GLY A 122 -8.96 -22.19 -14.50
CA GLY A 122 -9.10 -20.89 -15.15
C GLY A 122 -8.25 -19.78 -14.53
N ARG A 123 -8.20 -18.64 -15.24
CA ARG A 123 -7.40 -17.45 -14.90
C ARG A 123 -7.60 -16.91 -13.48
N THR A 124 -8.81 -17.02 -12.94
CA THR A 124 -9.15 -16.62 -11.56
C THR A 124 -8.50 -17.54 -10.53
N ALA A 125 -8.54 -18.85 -10.74
CA ALA A 125 -7.95 -19.83 -9.82
C ALA A 125 -6.42 -19.70 -9.76
N THR A 126 -5.77 -19.53 -10.93
CA THR A 126 -4.32 -19.29 -10.99
C THR A 126 -3.93 -17.94 -10.37
N GLY A 127 -4.79 -16.92 -10.52
CA GLY A 127 -4.66 -15.63 -9.82
C GLY A 127 -4.74 -15.77 -8.30
N LEU A 128 -5.68 -16.58 -7.79
CA LEU A 128 -5.83 -16.83 -6.36
C LEU A 128 -4.63 -17.58 -5.77
N ILE A 129 -4.09 -18.58 -6.49
CA ILE A 129 -2.86 -19.28 -6.08
C ILE A 129 -1.68 -18.32 -6.06
N ALA A 130 -1.50 -17.50 -7.10
CA ALA A 130 -0.44 -16.49 -7.14
C ALA A 130 -0.56 -15.50 -5.97
N SER A 131 -1.78 -15.03 -5.67
CA SER A 131 -2.04 -14.15 -4.52
C SER A 131 -1.76 -14.85 -3.19
N ALA A 132 -2.09 -16.13 -3.04
CA ALA A 132 -1.83 -16.92 -1.83
C ALA A 132 -0.33 -17.11 -1.57
N VAL A 133 0.49 -17.22 -2.62
CA VAL A 133 1.95 -17.34 -2.50
C VAL A 133 2.62 -15.98 -2.24
N VAL A 134 2.18 -14.92 -2.94
CA VAL A 134 2.81 -13.59 -2.81
C VAL A 134 2.41 -12.89 -1.51
N SER A 135 1.18 -13.10 -1.02
CA SER A 135 0.68 -12.37 0.16
C SER A 135 1.51 -12.59 1.42
N PRO A 136 1.93 -13.81 1.80
CA PRO A 136 2.82 -14.02 2.95
C PRO A 136 4.16 -13.29 2.81
N ILE A 137 4.79 -13.34 1.63
CA ILE A 137 6.06 -12.65 1.34
C ILE A 137 5.87 -11.14 1.46
N TYR A 138 4.82 -10.63 0.83
CA TYR A 138 4.42 -9.23 0.91
C TYR A 138 4.26 -8.78 2.37
N VAL A 139 3.43 -9.49 3.14
CA VAL A 139 3.15 -9.21 4.55
C VAL A 139 4.43 -9.24 5.37
N PHE A 140 5.31 -10.23 5.16
CA PHE A 140 6.58 -10.35 5.85
C PHE A 140 7.48 -9.12 5.63
N VAL A 141 7.60 -8.64 4.39
CA VAL A 141 8.43 -7.48 4.04
C VAL A 141 7.80 -6.17 4.50
N THR A 142 6.49 -6.00 4.32
CA THR A 142 5.82 -4.72 4.56
C THR A 142 5.48 -4.45 6.02
N ASN A 143 5.40 -5.48 6.86
CA ASN A 143 4.92 -5.30 8.22
C ASN A 143 5.89 -4.59 9.16
N PRO A 144 7.21 -4.89 9.14
CA PRO A 144 8.17 -4.08 9.90
C PRO A 144 8.08 -2.60 9.52
N LEU A 145 7.97 -2.31 8.22
CA LEU A 145 7.84 -0.93 7.71
C LEU A 145 6.55 -0.27 8.17
N SER A 146 5.43 -1.00 8.14
CA SER A 146 4.15 -0.52 8.69
C SER A 146 4.22 -0.24 10.18
N ARG A 147 4.96 -1.06 10.94
CA ARG A 147 5.13 -0.87 12.38
C ARG A 147 5.96 0.37 12.68
N LEU A 148 7.07 0.59 11.96
CA LEU A 148 7.87 1.81 12.04
C LEU A 148 7.02 3.05 11.72
N GLU A 149 6.23 3.00 10.64
CA GLU A 149 5.31 4.08 10.27
C GLU A 149 4.32 4.37 11.42
N VAL A 150 3.76 3.35 12.06
CA VAL A 150 2.82 3.52 13.19
C VAL A 150 3.52 4.13 14.39
N ILE A 151 4.67 3.61 14.83
CA ILE A 151 5.41 4.13 16.00
C ILE A 151 5.69 5.63 15.83
N MET A 152 6.23 6.01 14.66
CA MET A 152 6.52 7.41 14.36
C MET A 152 5.25 8.29 14.34
N GLN A 153 4.13 7.75 13.83
CA GLN A 153 2.88 8.51 13.62
C GLN A 153 1.93 8.53 14.82
N THR A 154 2.06 7.62 15.78
CA THR A 154 1.22 7.62 16.99
C THR A 154 1.90 8.29 18.18
N SER A 155 3.16 8.69 18.04
CA SER A 155 3.82 9.58 18.99
C SER A 155 3.03 10.89 19.16
N SER A 156 3.06 11.47 20.36
CA SER A 156 2.42 12.76 20.62
C SER A 156 3.00 13.84 19.69
N ILE A 157 2.13 14.68 19.13
CA ILE A 157 2.55 15.79 18.27
C ILE A 157 3.42 16.78 19.06
N LYS A 158 2.99 17.11 20.28
CA LYS A 158 3.69 18.00 21.24
C LYS A 158 4.86 17.31 21.97
N GLY A 159 5.01 16.00 21.82
CA GLY A 159 6.07 15.22 22.47
C GLY A 159 7.32 15.11 21.60
N LYS A 160 8.33 14.40 22.12
CA LYS A 160 9.57 14.11 21.36
C LYS A 160 9.22 13.39 20.06
N SER A 161 9.69 13.94 18.94
CA SER A 161 9.57 13.29 17.64
C SER A 161 10.43 12.03 17.60
N ILE A 162 9.81 10.88 17.34
CA ILE A 162 10.52 9.61 17.20
C ILE A 162 11.06 9.51 15.78
N GLY A 163 12.39 9.51 15.65
CA GLY A 163 13.09 9.32 14.37
C GLY A 163 13.05 7.87 13.88
N VAL A 164 13.50 7.60 12.66
CA VAL A 164 13.52 6.24 12.09
C VAL A 164 14.41 5.30 12.92
N LEU A 165 15.58 5.75 13.33
CA LEU A 165 16.50 4.94 14.16
C LEU A 165 15.91 4.62 15.54
N GLU A 166 15.24 5.59 16.16
CA GLU A 166 14.55 5.39 17.44
C GLU A 166 13.36 4.44 17.27
N ALA A 167 12.58 4.58 16.20
CA ALA A 167 11.47 3.68 15.88
C ALA A 167 11.97 2.24 15.62
N CYS A 168 13.13 2.08 14.96
CA CYS A 168 13.76 0.77 14.80
C CYS A 168 14.15 0.17 16.14
N LYS A 169 14.77 0.97 17.03
CA LYS A 169 15.13 0.53 18.38
C LYS A 169 13.90 0.13 19.20
N GLU A 170 12.84 0.93 19.15
CA GLU A 170 11.57 0.63 19.83
C GLU A 170 10.92 -0.64 19.28
N MET A 171 10.90 -0.81 17.96
CA MET A 171 10.43 -2.03 17.31
C MET A 171 11.26 -3.26 17.72
N MET A 172 12.59 -3.15 17.79
CA MET A 172 13.46 -4.24 18.25
C MET A 172 13.23 -4.57 19.73
N GLN A 173 13.00 -3.57 20.58
CA GLN A 173 12.65 -3.78 21.98
C GLN A 173 11.27 -4.46 22.12
N ASP A 174 10.27 -4.03 21.36
CA ASP A 174 8.95 -4.67 21.27
C ASP A 174 9.09 -6.13 20.80
N SER A 175 9.90 -6.38 19.76
CA SER A 175 10.17 -7.73 19.25
C SER A 175 10.96 -8.59 20.23
N SER A 176 11.84 -8.02 21.05
CA SER A 176 12.54 -8.75 22.10
C SER A 176 11.60 -9.16 23.24
N LYS A 177 10.59 -8.33 23.56
CA LYS A 177 9.62 -8.59 24.64
C LYS A 177 8.49 -9.52 24.20
N PHE A 178 8.03 -9.39 22.96
CA PHE A 178 6.87 -10.12 22.44
C PHE A 178 7.24 -11.16 21.36
N GLY A 179 8.53 -11.35 21.08
CA GLY A 179 9.02 -12.21 19.99
C GLY A 179 8.55 -11.73 18.60
N LEU A 180 8.51 -12.66 17.65
CA LEU A 180 7.89 -12.43 16.33
C LEU A 180 6.41 -12.05 16.47
N ARG A 181 5.71 -12.40 17.55
CA ARG A 181 4.31 -11.98 17.75
C ARG A 181 4.17 -10.46 17.85
N GLY A 182 5.21 -9.73 18.25
CA GLY A 182 5.20 -8.25 18.28
C GLY A 182 5.15 -7.63 16.89
N ALA A 183 5.97 -8.13 15.95
CA ALA A 183 5.95 -7.68 14.54
C ALA A 183 4.83 -8.34 13.71
N PHE A 184 4.27 -9.45 14.21
CA PHE A 184 3.30 -10.30 13.50
C PHE A 184 1.89 -10.34 14.12
N ARG A 185 1.56 -9.41 15.02
CA ARG A 185 0.23 -9.34 15.66
C ARG A 185 -0.87 -8.95 14.66
N GLY A 186 -1.91 -9.78 14.54
CA GLY A 186 -3.06 -9.53 13.65
C GLY A 186 -2.85 -9.98 12.19
N GLN A 187 -1.79 -10.75 11.91
CA GLN A 187 -1.41 -11.10 10.55
C GLN A 187 -2.29 -12.12 9.84
N GLY A 188 -2.96 -13.05 10.54
CA GLY A 188 -3.87 -13.99 9.87
C GLY A 188 -4.97 -13.27 9.08
N ILE A 189 -5.58 -12.25 9.71
CA ILE A 189 -6.55 -11.36 9.07
C ILE A 189 -5.87 -10.51 7.98
N GLY A 190 -4.63 -10.07 8.22
CA GLY A 190 -3.84 -9.29 7.25
C GLY A 190 -3.54 -10.05 5.96
N ILE A 191 -3.13 -11.32 6.06
CA ILE A 191 -2.85 -12.21 4.91
C ILE A 191 -4.16 -12.51 4.18
N ALA A 192 -5.23 -12.88 4.88
CA ALA A 192 -6.53 -13.13 4.26
C ALA A 192 -7.03 -11.89 3.49
N LYS A 193 -6.93 -10.71 4.11
CA LYS A 193 -7.26 -9.44 3.46
C LYS A 193 -6.37 -9.17 2.25
N ALA A 194 -5.07 -9.44 2.34
CA ALA A 194 -4.14 -9.25 1.24
C ALA A 194 -4.47 -10.17 0.06
N VAL A 195 -4.75 -11.45 0.31
CA VAL A 195 -5.15 -12.41 -0.71
C VAL A 195 -6.41 -11.95 -1.43
N VAL A 196 -7.47 -11.63 -0.68
CA VAL A 196 -8.74 -11.15 -1.28
C VAL A 196 -8.52 -9.83 -2.03
N SER A 197 -7.80 -8.89 -1.43
CA SER A 197 -7.58 -7.57 -2.02
C SER A 197 -6.72 -7.64 -3.28
N LEU A 198 -5.67 -8.47 -3.32
CA LEU A 198 -4.80 -8.61 -4.49
C LEU A 198 -5.53 -9.31 -5.63
N THR A 199 -6.30 -10.36 -5.32
CA THR A 199 -7.13 -11.06 -6.32
C THR A 199 -8.17 -10.11 -6.92
N LEU A 200 -8.98 -9.44 -6.09
CA LEU A 200 -10.00 -8.50 -6.57
C LEU A 200 -9.41 -7.30 -7.32
N PHE A 201 -8.28 -6.77 -6.84
CA PHE A 201 -7.60 -5.67 -7.52
C PHE A 201 -7.11 -6.10 -8.91
N HIS A 202 -6.57 -7.31 -9.01
CA HIS A 202 -6.08 -7.84 -10.28
C HIS A 202 -7.24 -8.10 -11.25
N GLU A 203 -8.30 -8.77 -10.81
CA GLU A 203 -9.48 -9.00 -11.64
C GLU A 203 -10.13 -7.70 -12.09
N GLY A 204 -10.31 -6.74 -11.17
CA GLY A 204 -10.86 -5.43 -11.50
C GLY A 204 -9.99 -4.66 -12.51
N ARG A 205 -8.65 -4.75 -12.39
CA ARG A 205 -7.74 -4.15 -13.37
C ARG A 205 -7.91 -4.77 -14.75
N MET A 206 -8.00 -6.10 -14.84
CA MET A 206 -8.18 -6.79 -16.12
C MET A 206 -9.54 -6.45 -16.75
N PHE A 207 -10.62 -6.49 -15.95
CA PHE A 207 -11.94 -6.09 -16.41
C PHE A 207 -11.96 -4.68 -17.00
N MET A 208 -11.34 -3.70 -16.32
CA MET A 208 -11.26 -2.33 -16.83
C MET A 208 -10.41 -2.25 -18.11
N GLN A 209 -9.27 -2.95 -18.17
CA GLN A 209 -8.44 -2.99 -19.37
C GLN A 209 -9.18 -3.59 -20.57
N ASP A 210 -9.89 -4.70 -20.36
CA ASP A 210 -10.67 -5.37 -21.38
C ASP A 210 -11.83 -4.46 -21.86
N ALA A 211 -12.56 -3.83 -20.93
CA ALA A 211 -13.61 -2.86 -21.27
C ALA A 211 -13.07 -1.64 -22.06
N PHE A 212 -11.90 -1.12 -21.70
CA PHE A 212 -11.25 -0.02 -22.43
C PHE A 212 -10.78 -0.46 -23.82
N LYS A 213 -10.24 -1.67 -23.96
CA LYS A 213 -9.84 -2.23 -25.25
C LYS A 213 -11.05 -2.46 -26.15
N ASP A 214 -12.12 -3.05 -25.63
CA ASP A 214 -13.36 -3.30 -26.37
C ASP A 214 -14.02 -1.98 -26.79
N TYR A 215 -14.01 -0.97 -25.93
CA TYR A 215 -14.44 0.39 -26.26
C TYR A 215 -13.60 0.98 -27.41
N ASN A 216 -12.27 0.88 -27.35
CA ASN A 216 -11.40 1.42 -28.40
C ASN A 216 -11.50 0.62 -29.71
N ARG A 217 -11.69 -0.70 -29.66
CA ARG A 217 -11.98 -1.55 -30.83
C ARG A 217 -13.31 -1.18 -31.48
N SER A 218 -14.36 -0.95 -30.69
CA SER A 218 -15.67 -0.51 -31.18
C SER A 218 -15.63 0.84 -31.90
N ARG A 219 -14.57 1.63 -31.68
CA ARG A 219 -14.33 2.93 -32.32
C ARG A 219 -13.22 2.90 -33.37
N GLY A 220 -12.67 1.73 -33.71
CA GLY A 220 -11.61 1.59 -34.72
C GLY A 220 -10.27 2.24 -34.33
N LEU A 221 -10.02 2.46 -33.04
CA LEU A 221 -8.81 3.12 -32.53
C LEU A 221 -7.65 2.14 -32.25
N PHE A 222 -7.84 0.85 -32.50
CA PHE A 222 -6.80 -0.18 -32.42
C PHE A 222 -6.53 -0.75 -33.81
N PRO A 223 -5.27 -0.78 -34.29
CA PRO A 223 -4.90 -1.63 -35.42
C PRO A 223 -5.05 -3.10 -35.00
N GLU A 224 -5.49 -3.94 -35.94
CA GLU A 224 -5.56 -5.41 -35.75
C GLU A 224 -4.21 -6.03 -35.39
#